data_AF-A0AA96QFZ9-F1
#
_entry.id   AF-A0AA96QFZ9-F1
#
_cell.length_a   1.000
_cell.length_b   1.000
_cell.length_c   1.000
_cell.angle_alpha   90.00
_cell.angle_beta   90.00
_cell.angle_gamma   90.00
#
_symmetry.space_group_name_H-M   'P 1'
#
loop_
_entity.id
_entity.type
_entity.pdbx_description
1 polymer ?
#
loop_
_entity_poly.entity_id
_entity_poly.type
_entity_poly.pdbx_seq_one_letter_code
_entity_poly.pdbx_strand_id
1 'polypeptide(L)'
;MIRTLVIPRPFDVDRFLASLAEKRGRTIKLIRGRLAADRPFGMLISTAEIDYIYGADNLPLLQFQHTVMHEVGHLLLGHFPANSGSDGAPRVAGDDVLQLLLPTLSPALVRRILGRTVHESAQEREAELFASLVLSRVTSARNTHTRHGPTPRDDLIAQKTLFDYRARRQVRQATRLLSPLWRRMIADVPQVRLDDIDEGALHRAERAQYRLYRRVMEIRDAQVLLRPHIPPGIPERVSTAADKRELDPVDADILREAAELHAALAAYRAGKQHHLDVVDVVGPRYSSTAPDLLTEARRLIRVSTALREGSVGTSRCRWRP
;
A
#
# COMPACT_ATOMS: atom_id res chain seq x y z
N MET A 1 -24.56 -0.78 5.55
CA MET A 1 -23.79 -2.00 5.23
C MET A 1 -22.48 -2.15 6.04
N ILE A 2 -21.62 -1.12 6.15
CA ILE A 2 -20.27 -1.18 6.77
C ILE A 2 -20.26 -1.73 8.22
N ARG A 3 -21.25 -1.40 9.07
CA ARG A 3 -21.31 -1.85 10.48
C ARG A 3 -21.47 -3.35 10.70
N THR A 4 -21.66 -4.12 9.63
CA THR A 4 -21.98 -5.55 9.71
C THR A 4 -20.94 -6.43 8.98
N LEU A 5 -19.82 -5.83 8.54
CA LEU A 5 -18.73 -6.57 7.91
C LEU A 5 -18.03 -7.44 8.95
N VAL A 6 -17.93 -8.74 8.67
CA VAL A 6 -17.18 -9.68 9.50
C VAL A 6 -15.71 -9.53 9.14
N ILE A 7 -14.93 -8.92 10.03
CA ILE A 7 -13.49 -8.76 9.86
C ILE A 7 -12.80 -9.94 10.57
N PRO A 8 -12.13 -10.85 9.84
CA PRO A 8 -11.49 -12.01 10.46
C PRO A 8 -10.35 -11.59 11.40
N ARG A 9 -10.13 -12.39 12.45
CA ARG A 9 -9.02 -12.25 13.40
C ARG A 9 -8.28 -13.58 13.54
N PRO A 10 -6.99 -13.67 13.16
CA PRO A 10 -6.19 -12.65 12.49
C PRO A 10 -6.77 -12.27 11.12
N PHE A 11 -6.52 -11.04 10.67
CA PHE A 11 -6.96 -10.60 9.34
C PHE A 11 -6.22 -11.37 8.26
N ASP A 12 -7.02 -11.85 7.31
CA ASP A 12 -6.64 -12.59 6.13
C ASP A 12 -7.61 -12.17 5.02
N VAL A 13 -7.07 -11.82 3.85
CA VAL A 13 -7.87 -11.24 2.76
C VAL A 13 -8.80 -12.28 2.17
N ASP A 14 -8.34 -13.52 1.94
CA ASP A 14 -9.17 -14.57 1.34
C ASP A 14 -10.34 -14.93 2.25
N ARG A 15 -10.10 -15.07 3.56
CA ARG A 15 -11.18 -15.30 4.54
C ARG A 15 -12.18 -14.16 4.59
N PHE A 16 -11.70 -12.92 4.50
CA PHE A 16 -12.57 -11.75 4.47
C PHE A 16 -13.44 -11.74 3.22
N LEU A 17 -12.86 -11.98 2.04
CA LEU A 17 -13.58 -12.02 0.77
C LEU A 17 -14.60 -13.18 0.72
N ALA A 18 -14.25 -14.35 1.26
CA ALA A 18 -15.18 -15.47 1.37
C ALA A 18 -16.41 -15.13 2.24
N SER A 19 -16.19 -14.52 3.41
CA SER A 19 -17.27 -14.06 4.29
C SER A 19 -18.13 -12.97 3.64
N LEU A 20 -17.50 -12.09 2.87
CA LEU A 20 -18.20 -11.04 2.12
C LEU A 20 -19.05 -11.60 0.98
N ALA A 21 -18.53 -12.60 0.26
CA ALA A 21 -19.23 -13.29 -0.82
C ALA A 21 -20.48 -14.02 -0.31
N GLU A 22 -20.34 -14.77 0.79
CA GLU A 22 -21.46 -15.46 1.46
C GLU A 22 -22.56 -14.46 1.84
N LYS A 23 -22.17 -13.37 2.49
CA LYS A 23 -23.11 -12.34 2.92
C LYS A 23 -23.84 -11.64 1.77
N ARG A 24 -23.16 -11.45 0.63
CA ARG A 24 -23.74 -10.81 -0.55
C ARG A 24 -24.54 -11.78 -1.42
N GLY A 25 -24.43 -13.09 -1.19
CA GLY A 25 -25.01 -14.09 -2.08
C GLY A 25 -24.43 -14.04 -3.50
N ARG A 26 -23.21 -13.50 -3.66
CA ARG A 26 -22.54 -13.33 -4.96
C ARG A 26 -21.06 -13.72 -4.83
N THR A 27 -20.56 -14.52 -5.76
CA THR A 27 -19.19 -15.00 -5.74
C THR A 27 -18.20 -13.86 -5.91
N ILE A 28 -17.14 -13.85 -5.10
CA ILE A 28 -16.00 -12.94 -5.24
C ILE A 28 -14.75 -13.79 -5.51
N LYS A 29 -14.00 -13.47 -6.56
CA LYS A 29 -12.73 -14.15 -6.89
C LYS A 29 -11.56 -13.17 -6.85
N LEU A 30 -10.57 -13.47 -6.02
CA LEU A 30 -9.30 -12.72 -5.97
C LEU A 30 -8.31 -13.29 -6.98
N ILE A 31 -7.94 -12.49 -7.96
CA ILE A 31 -6.88 -12.78 -8.93
C ILE A 31 -5.60 -12.09 -8.44
N ARG A 32 -4.57 -12.89 -8.22
CA ARG A 32 -3.23 -12.40 -7.88
C ARG A 32 -2.38 -12.44 -9.13
N GLY A 33 -1.72 -11.34 -9.44
CA GLY A 33 -0.80 -11.25 -10.56
C GLY A 33 0.34 -10.29 -10.28
N ARG A 34 1.36 -10.32 -11.13
CA ARG A 34 2.48 -9.38 -11.05
C ARG A 34 2.08 -8.03 -11.64
N LEU A 35 2.44 -6.94 -10.97
CA LEU A 35 2.39 -5.62 -11.57
C LEU A 35 3.30 -5.58 -12.81
N ALA A 36 2.76 -5.20 -13.97
CA ALA A 36 3.55 -4.75 -15.12
C ALA A 36 3.54 -3.21 -15.16
N ALA A 37 4.50 -2.60 -15.87
CA ALA A 37 4.77 -1.15 -15.82
C ALA A 37 3.56 -0.26 -16.20
N ASP A 38 2.58 -0.83 -16.89
CA ASP A 38 1.38 -0.20 -17.43
C ASP A 38 0.08 -0.65 -16.74
N ARG A 39 0.16 -1.43 -15.65
CA ARG A 39 -1.01 -2.03 -14.99
C ARG A 39 -1.43 -1.27 -13.72
N PRO A 40 -2.74 -1.16 -13.45
CA PRO A 40 -3.21 -0.63 -12.17
C PRO A 40 -2.87 -1.62 -11.03
N PHE A 41 -2.69 -1.10 -9.81
CA PHE A 41 -2.38 -1.94 -8.63
C PHE A 41 -3.50 -2.92 -8.31
N GLY A 42 -4.74 -2.46 -8.46
CA GLY A 42 -5.97 -3.19 -8.27
C GLY A 42 -6.94 -2.97 -9.42
N MET A 43 -7.91 -3.87 -9.55
CA MET A 43 -9.02 -3.70 -10.48
C MET A 43 -10.22 -4.52 -10.03
N LEU A 44 -11.39 -3.89 -9.98
CA LEU A 44 -12.68 -4.56 -9.80
C LEU A 44 -13.36 -4.77 -11.16
N ILE A 45 -13.73 -6.02 -11.45
CA ILE A 45 -14.56 -6.39 -12.60
C ILE A 45 -15.79 -7.13 -12.10
N SER A 46 -16.94 -6.48 -12.20
CA SER A 46 -18.23 -7.10 -11.85
C SER A 46 -18.92 -7.69 -13.08
N THR A 47 -19.29 -8.96 -13.00
CA THR A 47 -20.17 -9.64 -13.96
C THR A 47 -21.55 -9.84 -13.34
N ALA A 48 -22.47 -10.48 -14.07
CA ALA A 48 -23.79 -10.80 -13.54
C ALA A 48 -23.73 -11.73 -12.30
N GLU A 49 -22.75 -12.64 -12.27
CA GLU A 49 -22.67 -13.73 -11.29
C GLU A 49 -21.44 -13.65 -10.37
N ILE A 50 -20.34 -13.06 -10.86
CA ILE A 50 -19.04 -13.06 -10.19
C ILE A 50 -18.45 -11.66 -10.18
N ASP A 51 -17.97 -11.22 -9.02
CA ASP A 51 -17.11 -10.05 -8.87
C ASP A 51 -15.65 -10.51 -8.81
N TYR A 52 -14.83 -10.07 -9.76
CA TYR A 52 -13.40 -10.33 -9.77
C TYR A 52 -12.65 -9.13 -9.18
N ILE A 53 -11.75 -9.41 -8.24
CA ILE A 53 -10.84 -8.42 -7.69
C ILE A 53 -9.43 -8.83 -8.07
N TYR A 54 -8.73 -7.96 -8.78
CA TYR A 54 -7.31 -8.11 -9.07
C TYR A 54 -6.48 -7.36 -8.02
N GLY A 55 -5.37 -7.96 -7.59
CA GLY A 55 -4.38 -7.28 -6.75
C GLY A 55 -2.96 -7.72 -7.09
N ALA A 56 -2.06 -6.74 -7.24
CA ALA A 56 -0.65 -7.00 -7.50
C ALA A 56 0.07 -7.64 -6.30
N ASP A 57 0.48 -8.91 -6.43
CA ASP A 57 1.00 -9.72 -5.31
C ASP A 57 2.48 -9.47 -4.98
N ASN A 58 3.17 -8.73 -5.83
CA ASN A 58 4.55 -8.32 -5.63
C ASN A 58 4.68 -7.02 -4.78
N LEU A 59 3.56 -6.44 -4.33
CA LEU A 59 3.54 -5.32 -3.39
C LEU A 59 3.85 -5.78 -1.94
N PRO A 60 4.41 -4.91 -1.08
CA PRO A 60 4.45 -5.15 0.36
C PRO A 60 3.07 -5.55 0.89
N LEU A 61 3.01 -6.52 1.81
CA LEU A 61 1.75 -7.14 2.26
C LEU A 61 0.66 -6.13 2.65
N LEU A 62 1.02 -5.08 3.41
CA LEU A 62 0.04 -4.06 3.81
C LEU A 62 -0.51 -3.26 2.62
N GLN A 63 0.31 -3.02 1.60
CA GLN A 63 -0.09 -2.31 0.38
C GLN A 63 -0.94 -3.21 -0.53
N PHE A 64 -0.60 -4.51 -0.65
CA PHE A 64 -1.46 -5.50 -1.30
C PHE A 64 -2.84 -5.58 -0.62
N GLN A 65 -2.86 -5.68 0.71
CA GLN A 65 -4.11 -5.68 1.48
C GLN A 65 -4.90 -4.38 1.27
N HIS A 66 -4.22 -3.24 1.25
CA HIS A 66 -4.84 -1.94 0.98
C HIS A 66 -5.51 -1.92 -0.38
N THR A 67 -4.78 -2.30 -1.41
CA THR A 67 -5.24 -2.38 -2.80
C THR A 67 -6.50 -3.23 -2.90
N VAL A 68 -6.49 -4.46 -2.35
CA VAL A 68 -7.68 -5.31 -2.37
C VAL A 68 -8.85 -4.70 -1.60
N MET A 69 -8.60 -4.07 -0.46
CA MET A 69 -9.65 -3.43 0.33
C MET A 69 -10.19 -2.15 -0.32
N HIS A 70 -9.40 -1.47 -1.15
CA HIS A 70 -9.84 -0.35 -1.98
C HIS A 70 -10.85 -0.83 -3.03
N GLU A 71 -10.55 -1.91 -3.75
CA GLU A 71 -11.49 -2.54 -4.69
C GLU A 71 -12.77 -3.03 -4.01
N VAL A 72 -12.66 -3.58 -2.79
CA VAL A 72 -13.82 -3.92 -1.95
C VAL A 72 -14.63 -2.67 -1.60
N GLY A 73 -13.96 -1.53 -1.37
CA GLY A 73 -14.60 -0.24 -1.14
C GLY A 73 -15.50 0.14 -2.32
N HIS A 74 -14.96 0.10 -3.55
CA HIS A 74 -15.77 0.30 -4.75
C HIS A 74 -16.97 -0.66 -4.81
N LEU A 75 -16.73 -1.94 -4.58
CA LEU A 75 -17.76 -2.98 -4.63
C LEU A 75 -18.90 -2.73 -3.63
N LEU A 76 -18.57 -2.33 -2.40
CA LEU A 76 -19.55 -2.14 -1.32
C LEU A 76 -20.29 -0.80 -1.39
N LEU A 77 -19.65 0.21 -1.95
CA LEU A 77 -20.24 1.54 -2.13
C LEU A 77 -20.97 1.66 -3.47
N GLY A 78 -20.89 0.63 -4.32
CA GLY A 78 -21.55 0.61 -5.63
C GLY A 78 -20.88 1.57 -6.61
N HIS A 79 -19.58 1.81 -6.46
CA HIS A 79 -18.81 2.61 -7.39
C HIS A 79 -18.56 1.77 -8.63
N PHE A 80 -19.16 2.21 -9.72
CA PHE A 80 -18.92 1.66 -11.04
C PHE A 80 -18.54 2.81 -11.95
N PRO A 81 -17.65 2.57 -12.92
CA PRO A 81 -17.30 3.62 -13.85
C PRO A 81 -18.55 4.16 -14.56
N ALA A 82 -18.78 5.46 -14.56
CA ALA A 82 -19.97 6.07 -15.17
C ALA A 82 -19.59 6.89 -16.42
N ASN A 83 -20.21 6.59 -17.56
CA ASN A 83 -20.09 7.36 -18.80
C ASN A 83 -20.50 8.82 -18.62
N SER A 84 -19.82 9.74 -19.30
CA SER A 84 -20.43 11.02 -19.73
C SER A 84 -20.03 11.38 -21.16
N GLY A 85 -21.03 11.36 -22.07
CA GLY A 85 -21.19 12.32 -23.18
C GLY A 85 -20.33 12.24 -24.47
N SER A 86 -21.01 11.85 -25.56
CA SER A 86 -20.85 12.24 -27.00
C SER A 86 -19.51 12.14 -27.74
N ASP A 87 -19.59 11.39 -28.85
CA ASP A 87 -18.78 11.43 -30.07
C ASP A 87 -17.32 10.98 -30.03
N GLY A 88 -17.07 9.84 -30.70
CA GLY A 88 -15.79 9.55 -31.37
C GLY A 88 -14.91 8.51 -30.68
N ALA A 89 -15.20 7.23 -30.96
CA ALA A 89 -14.31 6.06 -30.88
C ALA A 89 -13.56 5.75 -29.56
N PRO A 90 -13.73 4.56 -28.96
CA PRO A 90 -12.96 4.17 -27.78
C PRO A 90 -11.49 3.94 -28.15
N ARG A 91 -10.58 4.74 -27.58
CA ARG A 91 -9.15 4.40 -27.53
C ARG A 91 -8.95 3.45 -26.35
N VAL A 92 -8.61 2.23 -26.69
CA VAL A 92 -8.36 1.12 -25.77
C VAL A 92 -6.92 1.20 -25.26
N ALA A 93 -6.75 1.28 -23.94
CA ALA A 93 -5.60 0.72 -23.23
C ALA A 93 -6.18 -0.27 -22.22
N GLY A 94 -6.36 -1.54 -22.61
CA GLY A 94 -6.97 -2.54 -21.72
C GLY A 94 -7.54 -3.81 -22.37
N ASP A 95 -7.77 -3.87 -23.68
CA ASP A 95 -8.34 -5.08 -24.32
C ASP A 95 -7.43 -6.30 -24.07
N ASP A 96 -6.11 -6.09 -24.10
CA ASP A 96 -5.11 -7.13 -23.82
C ASP A 96 -5.11 -7.56 -22.35
N VAL A 97 -5.41 -6.64 -21.42
CA VAL A 97 -5.38 -6.88 -19.96
C VAL A 97 -6.53 -7.80 -19.53
N LEU A 98 -7.73 -7.58 -20.07
CA LEU A 98 -8.89 -8.41 -19.78
C LEU A 98 -8.83 -9.77 -20.48
N GLN A 99 -8.27 -9.84 -21.69
CA GLN A 99 -8.02 -11.13 -22.36
C GLN A 99 -6.94 -11.96 -21.66
N LEU A 100 -5.89 -11.35 -21.11
CA LEU A 100 -4.87 -12.09 -20.35
C LEU A 100 -5.36 -12.54 -18.96
N LEU A 101 -6.20 -11.75 -18.28
CA LEU A 101 -6.67 -12.07 -16.92
C LEU A 101 -7.92 -12.96 -16.91
N LEU A 102 -8.77 -12.86 -17.93
CA LEU A 102 -10.04 -13.59 -18.05
C LEU A 102 -10.26 -14.03 -19.52
N PRO A 103 -9.49 -15.02 -20.01
CA PRO A 103 -9.47 -15.42 -21.43
C PRO A 103 -10.82 -15.94 -21.96
N THR A 104 -11.77 -16.25 -21.08
CA THR A 104 -13.13 -16.71 -21.41
C THR A 104 -14.17 -15.59 -21.53
N LEU A 105 -13.84 -14.33 -21.24
CA LEU A 105 -14.77 -13.22 -21.45
C LEU A 105 -14.77 -12.79 -22.91
N SER A 106 -15.96 -12.69 -23.52
CA SER A 106 -16.08 -12.27 -24.91
C SER A 106 -15.47 -10.88 -25.12
N PRO A 107 -14.73 -10.63 -26.22
CA PRO A 107 -14.13 -9.32 -26.51
C PRO A 107 -15.15 -8.17 -26.52
N ALA A 108 -16.41 -8.45 -26.84
CA ALA A 108 -17.51 -7.49 -26.80
C ALA A 108 -17.91 -7.08 -25.36
N LEU A 109 -17.78 -7.99 -24.38
CA LEU A 109 -17.99 -7.68 -22.96
C LEU A 109 -16.82 -6.88 -22.40
N VAL A 110 -15.60 -7.26 -22.78
CA VAL A 110 -14.34 -6.58 -22.45
C VAL A 110 -14.37 -5.11 -22.88
N ARG A 111 -14.76 -4.84 -24.14
CA ARG A 111 -14.89 -3.47 -24.69
C ARG A 111 -15.99 -2.64 -24.03
N ARG A 112 -17.04 -3.27 -23.51
CA ARG A 112 -18.12 -2.61 -22.76
C ARG A 112 -17.71 -2.24 -21.32
N ILE A 113 -16.77 -2.99 -20.75
CA ILE A 113 -16.26 -2.84 -19.38
C ILE A 113 -15.10 -1.82 -19.32
N LEU A 114 -14.27 -1.76 -20.37
CA LEU A 114 -13.03 -0.96 -20.40
C LEU A 114 -13.15 0.48 -20.90
N GLY A 115 -14.27 0.88 -21.50
CA GLY A 115 -14.43 2.22 -22.06
C GLY A 115 -14.55 3.35 -21.02
N ARG A 116 -14.06 3.17 -19.79
CA ARG A 116 -14.40 4.02 -18.62
C ARG A 116 -13.23 4.24 -17.67
N THR A 117 -12.05 4.53 -18.19
CA THR A 117 -10.86 4.82 -17.37
C THR A 117 -10.74 6.30 -17.02
N VAL A 118 -10.26 6.52 -15.79
CA VAL A 118 -9.93 7.78 -15.08
C VAL A 118 -11.09 8.37 -14.27
N HIS A 119 -11.16 8.04 -12.96
CA HIS A 119 -12.03 8.75 -12.01
C HIS A 119 -11.22 9.73 -11.18
N GLU A 120 -11.34 11.01 -11.51
CA GLU A 120 -11.03 12.09 -10.59
C GLU A 120 -12.34 12.56 -9.94
N SER A 121 -12.88 11.83 -8.94
CA SER A 121 -14.05 12.31 -8.20
C SER A 121 -14.26 11.52 -6.89
N ALA A 122 -15.21 11.94 -6.05
CA ALA A 122 -15.43 11.45 -4.69
C ALA A 122 -15.40 9.91 -4.48
N GLN A 123 -15.72 9.11 -5.51
CA GLN A 123 -15.71 7.64 -5.43
C GLN A 123 -14.34 7.06 -5.08
N GLU A 124 -13.26 7.55 -5.68
CA GLU A 124 -11.89 7.11 -5.36
C GLU A 124 -11.52 7.49 -3.92
N ARG A 125 -11.93 8.70 -3.48
CA ARG A 125 -11.69 9.17 -2.11
C ARG A 125 -12.43 8.30 -1.10
N GLU A 126 -13.66 7.93 -1.40
CA GLU A 126 -14.50 7.10 -0.53
C GLU A 126 -13.98 5.65 -0.44
N ALA A 127 -13.53 5.07 -1.56
CA ALA A 127 -12.90 3.75 -1.59
C ALA A 127 -11.58 3.74 -0.80
N GLU A 128 -10.73 4.75 -1.00
CA GLU A 128 -9.48 4.92 -0.27
C GLU A 128 -9.70 5.12 1.24
N LEU A 129 -10.68 5.94 1.60
CA LEU A 129 -11.07 6.17 3.00
C LEU A 129 -11.59 4.87 3.64
N PHE A 130 -12.43 4.12 2.92
CA PHE A 130 -12.94 2.83 3.37
C PHE A 130 -11.79 1.86 3.68
N ALA A 131 -10.86 1.65 2.75
CA ALA A 131 -9.72 0.76 2.93
C ALA A 131 -8.86 1.18 4.14
N SER A 132 -8.58 2.49 4.23
CA SER A 132 -7.80 3.08 5.32
C SER A 132 -8.44 2.88 6.69
N LEU A 133 -9.75 3.07 6.81
CA LEU A 133 -10.48 2.91 8.07
C LEU A 133 -10.58 1.44 8.50
N VAL A 134 -10.78 0.52 7.56
CA VAL A 134 -10.83 -0.91 7.88
C VAL A 134 -9.46 -1.41 8.32
N LEU A 135 -8.42 -1.14 7.53
CA LEU A 135 -7.09 -1.69 7.77
C LEU A 135 -6.34 -1.00 8.93
N SER A 136 -6.60 0.29 9.19
CA SER A 136 -6.10 0.92 10.42
C SER A 136 -6.68 0.28 11.68
N ARG A 137 -7.96 -0.13 11.67
CA ARG A 137 -8.57 -0.87 12.78
C ARG A 137 -8.04 -2.30 12.91
N VAL A 138 -7.90 -3.02 11.79
CA VAL A 138 -7.30 -4.36 11.75
C VAL A 138 -5.90 -4.35 12.36
N THR A 139 -5.06 -3.40 11.93
CA THR A 139 -3.68 -3.28 12.41
C THR A 139 -3.61 -2.84 13.87
N SER A 140 -4.59 -2.06 14.36
CA SER A 140 -4.70 -1.73 15.79
C SER A 140 -4.99 -2.96 16.65
N ALA A 141 -5.92 -3.82 16.20
CA ALA A 141 -6.34 -4.99 16.96
C ALA A 141 -5.22 -6.04 17.10
N ARG A 142 -4.42 -6.23 16.04
CA ARG A 142 -3.23 -7.11 16.06
C ARG A 142 -2.20 -6.70 17.12
N ASN A 143 -2.02 -5.40 17.34
CA ASN A 143 -1.11 -4.93 18.39
C ASN A 143 -1.56 -5.43 19.77
N THR A 144 -2.86 -5.50 20.06
CA THR A 144 -3.39 -5.85 21.40
C THR A 144 -3.38 -7.33 21.78
N HIS A 145 -3.31 -8.25 20.81
CA HIS A 145 -3.55 -9.69 21.06
C HIS A 145 -2.29 -10.56 21.05
N THR A 146 -1.12 -10.04 20.69
CA THR A 146 0.04 -10.89 20.40
C THR A 146 0.82 -11.42 21.61
N ARG A 147 0.43 -11.16 22.89
CA ARG A 147 1.29 -11.54 24.05
C ARG A 147 0.60 -11.87 25.39
N HIS A 148 -0.59 -12.46 25.46
CA HIS A 148 -1.13 -12.90 26.76
C HIS A 148 -1.50 -14.39 26.77
N GLY A 149 -0.74 -15.17 27.54
CA GLY A 149 -1.19 -16.45 28.13
C GLY A 149 -2.12 -16.19 29.33
N PRO A 150 -2.77 -17.22 29.89
CA PRO A 150 -3.82 -17.04 30.89
C PRO A 150 -3.24 -16.57 32.23
N THR A 151 -3.54 -15.33 32.64
CA THR A 151 -3.28 -14.77 33.97
C THR A 151 -4.59 -14.40 34.69
N PRO A 152 -4.62 -14.28 36.03
CA PRO A 152 -5.83 -13.93 36.80
C PRO A 152 -6.41 -12.53 36.48
N ARG A 153 -7.72 -12.36 36.69
CA ARG A 153 -8.57 -11.27 36.15
C ARG A 153 -8.19 -9.83 36.56
N ASP A 154 -7.59 -9.60 37.73
CA ASP A 154 -7.29 -8.25 38.22
C ASP A 154 -5.94 -7.72 37.71
N ASP A 155 -4.96 -8.61 37.53
CA ASP A 155 -3.69 -8.29 36.83
C ASP A 155 -3.90 -8.02 35.35
N LEU A 156 -4.89 -8.70 34.73
CA LEU A 156 -5.27 -8.54 33.34
C LEU A 156 -5.68 -7.10 33.00
N ILE A 157 -6.42 -6.39 33.86
CA ILE A 157 -6.88 -5.02 33.57
C ILE A 157 -5.70 -4.04 33.59
N ALA A 158 -4.82 -4.14 34.60
CA ALA A 158 -3.64 -3.28 34.71
C ALA A 158 -2.62 -3.56 33.59
N GLN A 159 -2.35 -4.83 33.30
CA GLN A 159 -1.45 -5.25 32.22
C GLN A 159 -1.99 -4.86 30.84
N LYS A 160 -3.30 -5.06 30.59
CA LYS A 160 -3.97 -4.62 29.35
C LYS A 160 -3.93 -3.10 29.19
N THR A 161 -4.14 -2.34 30.27
CA THR A 161 -4.09 -0.87 30.23
C THR A 161 -2.67 -0.36 29.93
N LEU A 162 -1.65 -0.93 30.56
CA LEU A 162 -0.24 -0.59 30.29
C LEU A 162 0.19 -1.01 28.89
N PHE A 163 -0.27 -2.18 28.42
CA PHE A 163 -0.03 -2.65 27.06
C PHE A 163 -0.63 -1.68 26.03
N ASP A 164 -1.91 -1.32 26.20
CA ASP A 164 -2.61 -0.37 25.34
C ASP A 164 -1.91 1.00 25.34
N TYR A 165 -1.40 1.44 26.50
CA TYR A 165 -0.61 2.67 26.60
C TYR A 165 0.71 2.60 25.82
N ARG A 166 1.48 1.52 25.97
CA ARG A 166 2.76 1.32 25.25
C ARG A 166 2.54 1.24 23.74
N ALA A 167 1.56 0.47 23.29
CA ALA A 167 1.21 0.37 21.88
C ALA A 167 0.83 1.74 21.30
N ARG A 168 0.00 2.52 22.00
CA ARG A 168 -0.35 3.89 21.58
C ARG A 168 0.85 4.83 21.55
N ARG A 169 1.78 4.71 22.50
CA ARG A 169 3.02 5.51 22.52
C ARG A 169 3.91 5.16 21.33
N GLN A 170 4.08 3.87 21.03
CA GLN A 170 4.84 3.40 19.87
C GLN A 170 4.26 3.93 18.56
N VAL A 171 2.94 3.87 18.38
CA VAL A 171 2.26 4.40 17.19
C VAL A 171 2.49 5.91 17.04
N ARG A 172 2.33 6.69 18.12
CA ARG A 172 2.60 8.13 18.11
C ARG A 172 4.06 8.45 17.80
N GLN A 173 4.99 7.70 18.39
CA GLN A 173 6.41 7.87 18.16
C GLN A 173 6.77 7.54 16.71
N ALA A 174 6.29 6.41 16.17
CA ALA A 174 6.51 6.02 14.79
C ALA A 174 5.94 7.07 13.82
N THR A 175 4.72 7.57 14.08
CA THR A 175 4.12 8.65 13.30
C THR A 175 5.04 9.87 13.26
N ARG A 176 5.55 10.32 14.42
CA ARG A 176 6.45 11.48 14.52
C ARG A 176 7.76 11.24 13.76
N LEU A 177 8.41 10.10 14.00
CA LEU A 177 9.69 9.75 13.37
C LEU A 177 9.60 9.57 11.85
N LEU A 178 8.43 9.17 11.34
CA LEU A 178 8.18 9.01 9.91
C LEU A 178 7.85 10.34 9.20
N SER A 179 7.50 11.39 9.96
CA SER A 179 7.10 12.70 9.41
C SER A 179 8.12 13.34 8.44
N PRO A 180 9.45 13.25 8.65
CA PRO A 180 10.41 13.82 7.71
C PRO A 180 10.36 13.15 6.33
N LEU A 181 10.34 11.81 6.28
CA LEU A 181 10.23 11.07 5.03
C LEU A 181 8.89 11.34 4.35
N TRP A 182 7.79 11.22 5.10
CA TRP A 182 6.45 11.47 4.59
C TRP A 182 6.30 12.87 3.99
N ARG A 183 6.75 13.92 4.69
CA ARG A 183 6.71 15.30 4.18
C ARG A 183 7.52 15.48 2.89
N ARG A 184 8.64 14.79 2.77
CA ARG A 184 9.44 14.81 1.53
C ARG A 184 8.70 14.12 0.39
N MET A 185 8.09 12.96 0.63
CA MET A 185 7.33 12.23 -0.39
C MET A 185 6.17 13.06 -0.93
N ILE A 186 5.30 13.57 -0.05
CA ILE A 186 4.12 14.34 -0.47
C ILE A 186 4.45 15.71 -1.07
N ALA A 187 5.64 16.26 -0.80
CA ALA A 187 6.08 17.50 -1.43
C ALA A 187 6.47 17.29 -2.90
N ASP A 188 7.07 16.14 -3.22
CA ASP A 188 7.46 15.79 -4.59
C ASP A 188 6.31 15.11 -5.35
N VAL A 189 5.50 14.31 -4.66
CA VAL A 189 4.42 13.49 -5.22
C VAL A 189 3.11 13.76 -4.47
N PRO A 190 2.54 14.98 -4.56
CA PRO A 190 1.35 15.36 -3.79
C PRO A 190 0.11 14.51 -4.11
N GLN A 191 0.03 13.93 -5.31
CA GLN A 191 -1.12 13.16 -5.78
C GLN A 191 -1.38 11.86 -5.00
N VAL A 192 -0.40 11.34 -4.24
CA VAL A 192 -0.61 10.14 -3.39
C VAL A 192 -1.34 10.45 -2.09
N ARG A 193 -1.42 11.73 -1.73
CA ARG A 193 -1.98 12.15 -0.46
C ARG A 193 -3.50 12.12 -0.54
N LEU A 194 -4.12 11.49 0.44
CA LEU A 194 -5.56 11.59 0.63
C LEU A 194 -5.89 12.85 1.43
N ASP A 195 -6.37 13.89 0.76
CA ASP A 195 -6.83 15.12 1.40
C ASP A 195 -8.29 15.00 1.92
N ASP A 196 -8.65 15.90 2.85
CA ASP A 196 -10.03 16.13 3.31
C ASP A 196 -10.70 15.02 4.13
N ILE A 197 -10.00 14.48 5.13
CA ILE A 197 -10.66 13.72 6.19
C ILE A 197 -10.86 14.62 7.39
N ASP A 198 -12.10 14.75 7.83
CA ASP A 198 -12.37 15.23 9.18
C ASP A 198 -11.89 14.16 10.18
N GLU A 199 -10.60 14.18 10.51
CA GLU A 199 -10.03 13.37 11.59
C GLU A 199 -10.77 13.63 12.91
N GLY A 200 -11.47 14.76 13.03
CA GLY A 200 -12.43 15.11 14.08
C GLY A 200 -13.48 14.04 14.33
N ALA A 201 -13.94 13.35 13.29
CA ALA A 201 -14.93 12.28 13.37
C ALA A 201 -14.36 10.96 13.96
N LEU A 202 -13.04 10.78 13.98
CA LEU A 202 -12.41 9.58 14.53
C LEU A 202 -12.22 9.69 16.04
N HIS A 203 -12.37 8.56 16.74
CA HIS A 203 -12.08 8.50 18.17
C HIS A 203 -10.60 8.84 18.42
N ARG A 204 -10.29 9.61 19.47
CA ARG A 204 -8.92 10.13 19.74
C ARG A 204 -7.85 9.02 19.76
N ALA A 205 -8.21 7.83 20.25
CA ALA A 205 -7.33 6.67 20.27
C ALA A 205 -7.04 6.09 18.88
N GLU A 206 -8.00 6.15 17.94
CA GLU A 206 -7.88 5.63 16.58
C GLU A 206 -7.13 6.60 15.66
N ARG A 207 -7.23 7.92 15.91
CA ARG A 207 -6.57 8.95 15.08
C ARG A 207 -5.07 8.73 14.89
N ALA A 208 -4.36 8.35 15.95
CA ALA A 208 -2.92 8.10 15.86
C ALA A 208 -2.59 6.89 15.00
N GLN A 209 -3.38 5.81 15.11
CA GLN A 209 -3.23 4.61 14.29
C GLN A 209 -3.54 4.91 12.83
N TYR A 210 -4.65 5.62 12.58
CA TYR A 210 -5.06 6.04 11.26
C TYR A 210 -3.99 6.88 10.56
N ARG A 211 -3.44 7.89 11.25
CA ARG A 211 -2.36 8.72 10.72
C ARG A 211 -1.10 7.93 10.43
N LEU A 212 -0.71 7.01 11.30
CA LEU A 212 0.43 6.14 11.03
C LEU A 212 0.19 5.30 9.77
N TYR A 213 -0.98 4.69 9.69
CA TYR A 213 -1.39 3.85 8.57
C TYR A 213 -1.35 4.61 7.24
N ARG A 214 -2.01 5.78 7.16
CA ARG A 214 -2.00 6.64 5.97
C ARG A 214 -0.58 7.03 5.55
N ARG A 215 0.25 7.48 6.49
CA ARG A 215 1.63 7.86 6.16
C ARG A 215 2.44 6.70 5.59
N VAL A 216 2.23 5.48 6.08
CA VAL A 216 2.90 4.30 5.54
C VAL A 216 2.42 4.00 4.12
N MET A 217 1.10 4.02 3.87
CA MET A 217 0.56 3.79 2.52
C MET A 217 1.02 4.87 1.54
N GLU A 218 0.88 6.15 1.90
CA GLU A 218 1.28 7.27 1.05
C GLU A 218 2.78 7.28 0.71
N ILE A 219 3.64 6.82 1.62
CA ILE A 219 5.08 6.61 1.31
C ILE A 219 5.25 5.47 0.32
N ARG A 220 4.55 4.35 0.49
CA ARG A 220 4.64 3.20 -0.42
C ARG A 220 4.10 3.54 -1.80
N ASP A 221 2.98 4.24 -1.89
CA ASP A 221 2.40 4.66 -3.17
C ASP A 221 3.33 5.63 -3.90
N ALA A 222 3.94 6.57 -3.16
CA ALA A 222 4.98 7.45 -3.71
C ALA A 222 6.18 6.67 -4.24
N GLN A 223 6.66 5.65 -3.51
CA GLN A 223 7.76 4.80 -3.97
C GLN A 223 7.44 4.08 -5.28
N VAL A 224 6.19 3.63 -5.46
CA VAL A 224 5.80 2.98 -6.72
C VAL A 224 5.74 3.99 -7.87
N LEU A 225 5.18 5.19 -7.65
CA LEU A 225 5.17 6.26 -8.67
C LEU A 225 6.57 6.74 -9.04
N LEU A 226 7.51 6.72 -8.10
CA LEU A 226 8.90 7.10 -8.32
C LEU A 226 9.71 6.01 -9.01
N ARG A 227 9.17 4.79 -9.13
CA ARG A 227 9.92 3.65 -9.68
C ARG A 227 10.45 3.88 -11.10
N PRO A 228 9.67 4.44 -12.06
CA PRO A 228 10.20 4.75 -13.41
C PRO A 228 11.33 5.78 -13.41
N HIS A 229 11.59 6.44 -12.27
CA HIS A 229 12.63 7.44 -12.12
C HIS A 229 13.89 6.89 -11.45
N ILE A 230 13.92 5.61 -11.06
CA ILE A 230 15.12 4.98 -10.50
C ILE A 230 16.16 4.80 -11.63
N PRO A 231 17.37 5.38 -11.52
CA PRO A 231 18.42 5.15 -12.51
C PRO A 231 18.89 3.69 -12.53
N PRO A 232 19.24 3.13 -13.70
CA PRO A 232 19.85 1.81 -13.77
C PRO A 232 21.20 1.79 -13.04
N GLY A 233 21.62 0.62 -12.54
CA GLY A 233 22.92 0.47 -11.88
C GLY A 233 22.93 0.78 -10.37
N ILE A 234 21.84 1.31 -9.81
CA ILE A 234 21.74 1.55 -8.36
C ILE A 234 21.81 0.24 -7.56
N PRO A 235 21.06 -0.83 -7.89
CA PRO A 235 21.11 -2.09 -7.13
C PRO A 235 22.52 -2.68 -7.04
N GLU A 236 23.28 -2.70 -8.14
CA GLU A 236 24.63 -3.26 -8.21
C GLU A 236 25.62 -2.44 -7.39
N ARG A 237 25.52 -1.10 -7.46
CA ARG A 237 26.33 -0.18 -6.65
C ARG A 237 26.06 -0.36 -5.16
N VAL A 238 24.79 -0.52 -4.78
CA VAL A 238 24.42 -0.73 -3.38
C VAL A 238 24.89 -2.10 -2.91
N SER A 239 24.71 -3.17 -3.71
CA SER A 239 25.20 -4.51 -3.36
C SER A 239 26.69 -4.48 -3.07
N THR A 240 27.48 -3.90 -3.98
CA THR A 240 28.94 -3.76 -3.81
C THR A 240 29.30 -2.98 -2.54
N ALA A 241 28.53 -1.93 -2.20
CA ALA A 241 28.76 -1.13 -1.00
C ALA A 241 28.35 -1.85 0.29
N ALA A 242 27.29 -2.66 0.24
CA ALA A 242 26.82 -3.49 1.34
C ALA A 242 27.82 -4.62 1.65
N ASP A 243 28.32 -5.30 0.62
CA ASP A 243 29.31 -6.37 0.75
C ASP A 243 30.61 -5.84 1.39
N LYS A 244 31.12 -4.70 0.92
CA LYS A 244 32.31 -4.04 1.49
C LYS A 244 32.16 -3.63 2.96
N ARG A 245 30.92 -3.45 3.42
CA ARG A 245 30.59 -3.07 4.80
C ARG A 245 30.12 -4.26 5.64
N GLU A 246 30.08 -5.46 5.04
CA GLU A 246 29.57 -6.68 5.66
C GLU A 246 28.18 -6.49 6.30
N LEU A 247 27.31 -5.74 5.61
CA LEU A 247 25.95 -5.50 6.10
C LEU A 247 25.15 -6.80 6.07
N ASP A 248 24.32 -7.02 7.08
CA ASP A 248 23.34 -8.09 7.01
C ASP A 248 22.31 -7.82 5.89
N PRO A 249 21.62 -8.86 5.39
CA PRO A 249 20.70 -8.72 4.26
C PRO A 249 19.56 -7.71 4.46
N VAL A 250 19.08 -7.53 5.70
CA VAL A 250 18.01 -6.57 6.01
C VAL A 250 18.54 -5.15 5.90
N ASP A 251 19.75 -4.91 6.39
CA ASP A 251 20.41 -3.61 6.38
C ASP A 251 20.87 -3.22 4.97
N ALA A 252 21.32 -4.19 4.18
CA ALA A 252 21.58 -4.03 2.75
C ALA A 252 20.30 -3.63 1.98
N ASP A 253 19.16 -4.28 2.25
CA ASP A 253 17.88 -3.94 1.62
C ASP A 253 17.38 -2.54 2.02
N ILE A 254 17.63 -2.09 3.26
CA ILE A 254 17.29 -0.72 3.71
C ILE A 254 18.18 0.31 3.02
N LEU A 255 19.49 0.03 2.90
CA LEU A 255 20.42 0.91 2.20
C LEU A 255 20.03 1.03 0.72
N ARG A 256 19.62 -0.08 0.10
CA ARG A 256 19.14 -0.11 -1.29
C ARG A 256 17.91 0.74 -1.48
N GLU A 257 16.89 0.52 -0.66
CA GLU A 257 15.65 1.28 -0.70
C GLU A 257 15.89 2.78 -0.49
N ALA A 258 16.79 3.16 0.42
CA ALA A 258 17.16 4.57 0.63
C ALA A 258 17.91 5.19 -0.55
N ALA A 259 18.82 4.45 -1.19
CA ALA A 259 19.58 4.91 -2.35
C ALA A 259 18.71 5.05 -3.60
N GLU A 260 17.88 4.04 -3.89
CA GLU A 260 16.87 4.07 -4.96
C GLU A 260 15.94 5.27 -4.78
N LEU A 261 15.41 5.47 -3.58
CA LEU A 261 14.51 6.58 -3.30
C LEU A 261 15.20 7.95 -3.43
N HIS A 262 16.45 8.08 -2.96
CA HIS A 262 17.21 9.31 -3.11
C HIS A 262 17.41 9.67 -4.59
N ALA A 263 17.84 8.70 -5.40
CA ALA A 263 18.09 8.88 -6.82
C ALA A 263 16.79 9.15 -7.60
N ALA A 264 15.72 8.41 -7.28
CA ALA A 264 14.43 8.55 -7.94
C ALA A 264 13.81 9.94 -7.71
N LEU A 265 13.88 10.48 -6.49
CA LEU A 265 13.38 11.83 -6.22
C LEU A 265 14.17 12.90 -6.99
N ALA A 266 15.48 12.73 -7.13
CA ALA A 266 16.30 13.65 -7.92
C ALA A 266 15.97 13.58 -9.42
N ALA A 267 15.79 12.38 -9.96
CA ALA A 267 15.40 12.15 -11.35
C ALA A 267 13.98 12.64 -11.64
N TYR A 268 13.02 12.38 -10.73
CA TYR A 268 11.63 12.84 -10.81
C TYR A 268 11.55 14.36 -10.89
N ARG A 269 12.26 15.08 -10.00
CA ARG A 269 12.35 16.55 -10.05
C ARG A 269 12.98 17.09 -11.32
N ALA A 270 13.87 16.30 -11.94
CA ALA A 270 14.51 16.64 -13.21
C ALA A 270 13.69 16.18 -14.44
N GLY A 271 12.50 15.59 -14.25
CA GLY A 271 11.67 15.07 -15.33
C GLY A 271 12.26 13.87 -16.07
N LYS A 272 13.21 13.14 -15.46
CA LYS A 272 13.91 12.01 -16.10
C LYS A 272 13.24 10.69 -15.75
N GLN A 273 12.86 9.92 -16.76
CA GLN A 273 12.39 8.54 -16.63
C GLN A 273 13.38 7.57 -17.28
N HIS A 274 13.40 6.34 -16.77
CA HIS A 274 14.23 5.23 -17.22
C HIS A 274 13.31 4.07 -17.64
N HIS A 275 13.65 3.39 -18.74
CA HIS A 275 12.89 2.24 -19.23
C HIS A 275 13.03 1.05 -18.28
N LEU A 276 11.92 0.38 -17.95
CA LEU A 276 11.89 -0.82 -17.11
C LEU A 276 11.48 -2.02 -17.98
N ASP A 277 12.41 -2.93 -18.27
CA ASP A 277 12.14 -4.09 -19.15
C ASP A 277 11.24 -5.15 -18.48
N VAL A 278 11.31 -5.32 -17.15
CA VAL A 278 10.42 -6.17 -16.34
C VAL A 278 10.30 -5.60 -14.93
N VAL A 279 9.06 -5.48 -14.43
CA VAL A 279 8.77 -4.92 -13.10
C VAL A 279 8.86 -6.01 -12.03
N ASP A 280 10.07 -6.46 -11.71
CA ASP A 280 10.28 -7.23 -10.49
C ASP A 280 10.20 -6.27 -9.30
N VAL A 281 9.01 -6.05 -8.74
CA VAL A 281 8.93 -5.58 -7.36
C VAL A 281 9.43 -6.74 -6.51
N VAL A 282 10.72 -6.78 -6.19
CA VAL A 282 11.17 -7.61 -5.08
C VAL A 282 10.71 -6.89 -3.83
N GLY A 283 9.55 -7.32 -3.32
CA GLY A 283 9.01 -6.81 -2.06
C GLY A 283 10.08 -6.86 -0.96
N PRO A 284 10.04 -5.92 0.00
CA PRO A 284 11.03 -5.87 1.06
C PRO A 284 11.09 -7.19 1.81
N ARG A 285 12.31 -7.70 2.04
CA ARG A 285 12.52 -8.83 2.93
C ARG A 285 12.27 -8.38 4.37
N TYR A 286 11.40 -9.12 5.06
CA TYR A 286 11.15 -8.96 6.48
C TYR A 286 11.73 -10.16 7.22
N SER A 287 12.21 -9.94 8.45
CA SER A 287 12.59 -11.04 9.36
C SER A 287 11.38 -11.79 9.93
N SER A 288 10.15 -11.34 9.64
CA SER A 288 8.88 -11.89 10.13
C SER A 288 7.98 -12.28 8.95
N THR A 289 7.23 -13.36 9.11
CA THR A 289 6.38 -14.00 8.08
C THR A 289 5.21 -13.13 7.60
N ALA A 290 4.83 -12.07 8.32
CA ALA A 290 3.92 -11.03 7.84
C ALA A 290 4.12 -9.72 8.63
N PRO A 291 4.66 -8.64 8.03
CA PRO A 291 4.90 -7.39 8.76
C PRO A 291 3.58 -6.76 9.23
N ASP A 292 3.50 -6.43 10.52
CA ASP A 292 2.46 -5.53 11.01
C ASP A 292 2.78 -4.07 10.68
N LEU A 293 1.83 -3.17 10.93
CA LEU A 293 1.99 -1.74 10.64
C LEU A 293 3.23 -1.12 11.32
N LEU A 294 3.54 -1.53 12.56
CA LEU A 294 4.70 -1.01 13.28
C LEU A 294 6.01 -1.54 12.71
N THR A 295 6.04 -2.79 12.24
CA THR A 295 7.20 -3.40 11.57
C THR A 295 7.51 -2.63 10.30
N GLU A 296 6.48 -2.34 9.50
CA GLU A 296 6.63 -1.55 8.29
C GLU A 296 7.07 -0.11 8.57
N ALA A 297 6.45 0.54 9.55
CA ALA A 297 6.85 1.88 9.97
C ALA A 297 8.30 1.92 10.46
N ARG A 298 8.76 0.92 11.24
CA ARG A 298 10.15 0.84 11.70
C ARG A 298 11.11 0.71 10.52
N ARG A 299 10.78 -0.11 9.51
CA ARG A 299 11.59 -0.22 8.29
C ARG A 299 11.71 1.14 7.59
N LEU A 300 10.59 1.81 7.33
CA LEU A 300 10.60 3.13 6.68
C LEU A 300 11.31 4.21 7.50
N ILE A 301 11.30 4.13 8.83
CA ILE A 301 12.10 5.02 9.69
C ILE A 301 13.59 4.78 9.47
N ARG A 302 14.04 3.52 9.35
CA ARG A 302 15.43 3.19 9.03
C ARG A 302 15.84 3.70 7.65
N VAL A 303 14.97 3.52 6.64
CA VAL A 303 15.15 4.11 5.29
C VAL A 303 15.26 5.63 5.37
N SER A 304 14.37 6.30 6.13
CA SER A 304 14.42 7.74 6.34
C SER A 304 15.73 8.21 7.00
N THR A 305 16.32 7.41 7.88
CA THR A 305 17.59 7.72 8.53
C THR A 305 18.74 7.54 7.56
N ALA A 306 18.83 6.40 6.87
CA ALA A 306 19.87 6.14 5.86
C ALA A 306 19.87 7.21 4.74
N LEU A 307 18.69 7.64 4.29
CA LEU A 307 18.53 8.69 3.29
C LEU A 307 19.04 10.06 3.78
N ARG A 308 18.92 10.37 5.08
CA ARG A 308 19.46 11.60 5.69
C ARG A 308 20.96 11.53 5.92
N GLU A 309 21.47 10.41 6.40
CA GLU A 309 22.90 10.19 6.65
C GLU A 309 23.70 10.20 5.34
N GLY A 310 23.12 9.72 4.24
CA GLY A 310 23.67 9.88 2.90
C GLY A 310 23.60 11.32 2.35
N SER A 311 22.87 12.23 3.01
CA SER A 311 22.67 13.63 2.59
C SER A 311 23.39 14.66 3.49
N VAL A 312 23.67 14.32 4.76
CA VAL A 312 24.26 15.23 5.75
C VAL A 312 25.61 14.66 6.20
N GLY A 313 26.66 14.97 5.43
CA GLY A 313 28.01 14.47 5.69
C GLY A 313 28.95 14.64 4.51
N THR A 314 29.36 15.88 4.27
CA THR A 314 30.55 16.22 3.49
C THR A 314 31.78 15.51 4.04
N SER A 315 32.09 14.32 3.49
CA SER A 315 33.42 13.67 3.32
C SER A 315 33.21 12.15 3.28
N ARG A 316 33.49 11.52 2.13
CA ARG A 316 33.41 10.06 1.85
C ARG A 316 32.02 9.42 1.69
N CYS A 317 31.27 9.86 0.70
CA CYS A 317 30.59 9.02 -0.31
C CYS A 317 29.65 9.92 -1.10
N ARG A 318 30.22 10.66 -2.06
CA ARG A 318 29.42 11.41 -3.01
C ARG A 318 28.85 10.37 -3.98
N TRP A 319 27.56 10.03 -3.84
CA TRP A 319 26.81 9.42 -4.93
C TRP A 319 26.83 10.44 -6.07
N ARG A 320 27.77 10.30 -7.00
CA ARG A 320 27.72 11.01 -8.27
C ARG A 320 26.85 10.19 -9.25
N PRO A 321 25.98 10.87 -10.02
CA PRO A 321 25.13 10.25 -11.03
C PRO A 321 25.96 9.55 -12.10
#